data_AF-A0A2S7YZJ4-F1
#
_entry.id   AF-A0A2S7YZJ4-F1
#
_cell.length_a   1.000
_cell.length_b   1.000
_cell.length_c   1.000
_cell.angle_alpha   90.00
_cell.angle_beta   90.00
_cell.angle_gamma   90.00
#
_symmetry.space_group_name_H-M   'P 1'
#
loop_
_entity.id
_entity.type
_entity.pdbx_description
1 polymer ?
#
loop_
_entity_poly.entity_id
_entity_poly.type
_entity_poly.pdbx_seq_one_letter_code
_entity_poly.pdbx_strand_id
1 'polypeptide(L)'
;MKLLQSLAAQVSLRTQGAILALGILFILLDLITEPLYPVIDLAWVTVIVCGLPLLINSVQSIWDNLEIHANFLIVVAMVALIAIGDYHTAAYVGIMVHAGFFLEQLITGETHYTLDVDMLPTMPTQLVALRQGINNYSSVIVVVVMLLSMGSFALTGDFMHTATLLLVLCPCSLELILVALMMGSLVDDNSPTAELSKEAKQCHLGLLIVSVLFHIGIIGAGVFGSLNPVTAVALHGLVRLGLVYNLKVLDGSLCVA
;
A
#
# COMPACT_ATOMS: atom_id res chain seq x y z
N MET A 1 -0.78 20.54 18.94
CA MET A 1 -1.64 19.34 18.93
C MET A 1 -2.91 19.52 18.10
N LYS A 2 -3.72 20.60 18.27
CA LYS A 2 -4.88 20.87 17.39
C LYS A 2 -4.55 21.05 15.89
N LEU A 3 -3.40 21.65 15.56
CA LEU A 3 -2.94 21.85 14.17
C LEU A 3 -2.54 20.54 13.47
N LEU A 4 -2.02 19.58 14.23
CA LEU A 4 -1.70 18.23 13.74
C LEU A 4 -2.98 17.43 13.51
N GLN A 5 -3.94 17.50 14.44
CA GLN A 5 -5.26 16.87 14.29
C GLN A 5 -6.06 17.45 13.10
N SER A 6 -5.96 18.75 12.80
CA SER A 6 -6.64 19.31 11.62
C SER A 6 -6.03 18.89 10.29
N LEU A 7 -4.73 18.55 10.27
CA LEU A 7 -4.06 17.99 9.09
C LEU A 7 -4.38 16.50 8.90
N ALA A 8 -4.53 15.74 9.99
CA ALA A 8 -4.86 14.32 9.98
C ALA A 8 -6.35 14.05 9.65
N ALA A 9 -7.26 14.88 10.16
CA ALA A 9 -8.70 14.70 10.07
C ALA A 9 -9.32 15.11 8.72
N GLN A 10 -8.51 15.47 7.72
CA GLN A 10 -8.99 16.06 6.46
C GLN A 10 -8.28 15.53 5.22
N VAL A 11 -7.96 14.24 5.19
CA VAL A 11 -7.47 13.61 3.96
C VAL A 11 -8.66 13.26 3.06
N SER A 12 -9.38 14.30 2.64
CA SER A 12 -10.39 14.21 1.59
C SER A 12 -9.74 13.70 0.31
N LEU A 13 -10.48 12.98 -0.53
CA LEU A 13 -10.06 12.55 -1.87
C LEU A 13 -9.40 13.68 -2.68
N ARG A 14 -9.88 14.92 -2.48
CA ARG A 14 -9.34 16.13 -3.10
C ARG A 14 -7.92 16.46 -2.61
N THR A 15 -7.62 16.26 -1.34
CA THR A 15 -6.30 16.51 -0.76
C THR A 15 -5.27 15.49 -1.27
N GLN A 16 -5.63 14.20 -1.30
CA GLN A 16 -4.74 13.16 -1.84
C GLN A 16 -4.51 13.36 -3.35
N GLY A 17 -5.59 13.63 -4.10
CA GLY A 17 -5.49 13.94 -5.52
C GLY A 17 -4.62 15.16 -5.80
N ALA A 18 -4.68 16.20 -4.94
CA ALA A 18 -3.83 17.37 -5.05
C ALA A 18 -2.35 17.07 -4.76
N ILE A 19 -2.04 16.28 -3.72
CA ILE A 19 -0.66 15.86 -3.41
C ILE A 19 -0.09 15.04 -4.58
N LEU A 20 -0.87 14.09 -5.10
CA LEU A 20 -0.48 13.26 -6.24
C LEU A 20 -0.25 14.11 -7.50
N ALA A 21 -1.19 14.99 -7.84
CA ALA A 21 -1.07 15.87 -9.02
C ALA A 21 0.13 16.80 -8.91
N LEU A 22 0.39 17.35 -7.72
CA LEU A 22 1.54 18.21 -7.46
C LEU A 22 2.87 17.43 -7.56
N GLY A 23 2.92 16.20 -7.01
CA GLY A 23 4.09 15.33 -7.14
C GLY A 23 4.37 14.94 -8.60
N ILE A 24 3.33 14.58 -9.37
CA ILE A 24 3.45 14.30 -10.81
C ILE A 24 3.91 15.54 -11.58
N LEU A 25 3.39 16.72 -11.24
CA LEU A 25 3.82 17.97 -11.87
C LEU A 25 5.31 18.23 -11.63
N PHE A 26 5.78 18.08 -10.40
CA PHE A 26 7.20 18.31 -10.07
C PHE A 26 8.12 17.28 -10.72
N ILE A 27 7.77 15.99 -10.74
CA ILE A 27 8.62 14.99 -11.40
C ILE A 27 8.63 15.14 -12.93
N LEU A 28 7.54 15.64 -13.51
CA LEU A 28 7.48 15.93 -14.94
C LEU A 28 8.31 17.17 -15.30
N LEU A 29 8.25 18.21 -14.46
CA LEU A 29 9.11 19.38 -14.56
C LEU A 29 10.59 18.98 -14.44
N ASP A 30 10.92 18.10 -13.48
CA ASP A 30 12.26 17.58 -13.26
C ASP A 30 12.83 16.94 -14.53
N LEU A 31 12.05 16.06 -15.17
CA LEU A 31 12.39 15.39 -16.43
C LEU A 31 12.61 16.38 -17.60
N ILE A 32 11.87 17.49 -17.63
CA ILE A 32 12.02 18.53 -18.66
C ILE A 32 13.25 19.40 -18.38
N THR A 33 13.58 19.65 -17.11
CA THR A 33 14.69 20.50 -16.70
C THR A 33 16.03 19.78 -16.64
N GLU A 34 16.06 18.46 -16.45
CA GLU A 34 17.28 17.65 -16.35
C GLU A 34 18.30 17.92 -17.50
N PRO A 35 17.87 18.03 -18.78
CA PRO A 35 18.77 18.36 -19.89
C PRO A 35 19.41 19.75 -19.80
N LEU A 36 18.91 20.62 -18.92
CA LEU A 36 19.32 22.01 -18.76
C LEU A 36 20.30 22.23 -17.58
N TYR A 37 20.76 21.17 -16.92
CA TYR A 37 21.66 21.20 -15.76
C TYR A 37 21.19 22.16 -14.64
N PRO A 38 20.02 21.91 -14.04
CA PRO A 38 19.55 22.72 -12.92
C PRO A 38 20.47 22.54 -11.71
N VAL A 39 20.65 23.61 -10.92
CA VAL A 39 21.44 23.59 -9.68
C VAL A 39 20.70 22.83 -8.55
N ILE A 40 19.41 22.53 -8.75
CA ILE A 40 18.51 21.97 -7.76
C ILE A 40 17.72 20.83 -8.42
N ASP A 41 17.93 19.58 -7.99
CA ASP A 41 17.20 18.40 -8.47
C ASP A 41 15.73 18.46 -8.06
N LEU A 42 14.79 18.75 -8.97
CA LEU A 42 13.39 18.96 -8.59
C LEU A 42 12.74 17.69 -8.01
N ALA A 43 13.35 16.51 -8.23
CA ALA A 43 13.05 15.26 -7.53
C ALA A 43 12.98 15.39 -6.00
N TRP A 44 13.85 16.17 -5.34
CA TRP A 44 13.78 16.33 -3.87
C TRP A 44 12.50 17.04 -3.43
N VAL A 45 11.97 17.96 -4.25
CA VAL A 45 10.71 18.64 -3.96
C VAL A 45 9.58 17.62 -3.95
N THR A 46 9.55 16.72 -4.94
CA THR A 46 8.58 15.61 -4.98
C THR A 46 8.71 14.71 -3.75
N VAL A 47 9.93 14.35 -3.34
CA VAL A 47 10.17 13.57 -2.12
C VAL A 47 9.57 14.24 -0.89
N ILE A 48 9.71 15.56 -0.74
CA ILE A 48 9.13 16.29 0.39
C ILE A 48 7.60 16.37 0.28
N VAL A 49 7.08 16.71 -0.89
CA VAL A 49 5.63 16.82 -1.13
C VAL A 49 4.91 15.49 -0.83
N CYS A 50 5.48 14.37 -1.27
CA CYS A 50 4.92 13.04 -1.02
C CYS A 50 5.27 12.50 0.37
N GLY A 51 6.49 12.72 0.86
CA GLY A 51 7.01 12.15 2.10
C GLY A 51 6.49 12.82 3.36
N LEU A 52 6.28 14.14 3.34
CA LEU A 52 5.84 14.89 4.53
C LEU A 52 4.46 14.43 5.06
N PRO A 53 3.42 14.25 4.21
CA PRO A 53 2.15 13.69 4.67
C PRO A 53 2.28 12.30 5.30
N LEU A 54 3.13 11.43 4.72
CA LEU A 54 3.35 10.08 5.24
C LEU A 54 4.05 10.11 6.60
N LEU A 55 5.05 10.99 6.75
CA LEU A 55 5.77 11.19 7.99
C LEU A 55 4.86 11.74 9.08
N ILE A 56 4.03 12.74 8.78
CA ILE A 56 3.07 13.30 9.73
C ILE A 56 2.10 12.22 10.21
N ASN A 57 1.50 11.46 9.30
CA ASN A 57 0.55 10.39 9.63
C ASN A 57 1.21 9.30 10.49
N SER A 58 2.45 8.93 10.15
CA SER A 58 3.23 7.94 10.89
C SER A 58 3.54 8.41 12.32
N VAL A 59 4.04 9.64 12.48
CA VAL A 59 4.38 10.22 13.79
C VAL A 59 3.14 10.36 14.66
N GLN A 60 2.01 10.78 14.09
CA GLN A 60 0.75 10.90 14.83
C GLN A 60 0.25 9.55 15.33
N SER A 61 0.28 8.52 14.47
CA SER A 61 -0.12 7.17 14.85
C SER A 61 0.73 6.61 16.00
N ILE A 62 2.05 6.84 15.95
CA ILE A 62 2.98 6.45 17.01
C ILE A 62 2.73 7.24 18.29
N TRP A 63 2.44 8.54 18.19
CA TRP A 63 2.23 9.39 19.37
C TRP A 63 0.91 9.11 20.09
N ASP A 64 -0.17 8.92 19.33
CA ASP A 64 -1.52 8.82 19.88
C ASP A 64 -1.82 7.40 20.39
N ASN A 65 -1.39 6.37 19.67
CA ASN A 65 -1.74 4.97 19.97
C ASN A 65 -0.52 4.08 20.28
N LEU A 66 0.71 4.59 20.16
CA LEU A 66 1.95 3.79 20.23
C LEU A 66 2.02 2.67 19.17
N GLU A 67 1.26 2.81 18.09
CA GLU A 67 1.14 1.83 17.02
C GLU A 67 1.97 2.23 15.81
N ILE A 68 2.69 1.27 15.24
CA ILE A 68 3.51 1.49 14.04
C ILE A 68 2.73 0.96 12.84
N HIS A 69 2.28 1.88 11.98
CA HIS A 69 1.55 1.54 10.75
C HIS A 69 2.48 1.46 9.53
N ALA A 70 1.95 0.93 8.42
CA ALA A 70 2.63 0.83 7.12
C ALA A 70 3.31 2.11 6.63
N ASN A 71 2.72 3.29 6.91
CA ASN A 71 3.29 4.59 6.55
C ASN A 71 4.71 4.77 7.11
N PHE A 72 5.01 4.19 8.27
CA PHE A 72 6.34 4.22 8.87
C PHE A 72 7.38 3.51 8.00
N LEU A 73 7.07 2.31 7.50
CA LEU A 73 7.98 1.54 6.64
C LEU A 73 8.29 2.27 5.34
N ILE A 74 7.28 2.91 4.73
CA ILE A 74 7.45 3.70 3.52
C ILE A 74 8.38 4.89 3.79
N VAL A 75 8.16 5.62 4.89
CA VAL A 75 9.02 6.75 5.28
C VAL A 75 10.46 6.28 5.51
N VAL A 76 10.67 5.18 6.24
CA VAL A 76 12.00 4.61 6.47
C VAL A 76 12.67 4.19 5.15
N ALA A 77 11.93 3.57 4.23
CA ALA A 77 12.44 3.21 2.91
C ALA A 77 12.81 4.44 2.07
N MET A 78 11.99 5.49 2.08
CA MET A 78 12.32 6.75 1.40
C MET A 78 13.56 7.40 2.00
N VAL A 79 13.69 7.43 3.33
CA VAL A 79 14.90 7.93 4.02
C VAL A 79 16.12 7.10 3.65
N ALA A 80 16.00 5.78 3.52
CA ALA A 80 17.09 4.92 3.06
C ALA A 80 17.53 5.26 1.64
N LEU A 81 16.59 5.47 0.70
CA LEU A 81 16.88 5.87 -0.68
C LEU A 81 17.56 7.25 -0.75
N ILE A 82 17.08 8.20 0.04
CA ILE A 82 17.68 9.54 0.19
C ILE A 82 19.12 9.43 0.73
N ALA A 83 19.38 8.55 1.70
CA ALA A 83 20.70 8.37 2.28
C ALA A 83 21.73 7.80 1.27
N ILE A 84 21.27 7.06 0.26
CA ILE A 84 22.10 6.55 -0.84
C ILE A 84 22.33 7.65 -1.91
N GLY A 85 21.54 8.72 -1.89
CA GLY A 85 21.53 9.77 -2.91
C GLY A 85 20.59 9.50 -4.08
N ASP A 86 19.72 8.49 -3.99
CA ASP A 86 18.74 8.17 -5.04
C ASP A 86 17.39 8.86 -4.79
N TYR A 87 17.38 10.17 -5.07
CA TYR A 87 16.19 11.01 -4.89
C TYR A 87 15.07 10.70 -5.90
N HIS A 88 15.44 10.27 -7.12
CA HIS A 88 14.48 9.92 -8.17
C HIS A 88 13.67 8.68 -7.79
N THR A 89 14.34 7.62 -7.34
CA THR A 89 13.65 6.41 -6.84
C THR A 89 12.78 6.73 -5.63
N ALA A 90 13.26 7.54 -4.69
CA ALA A 90 12.46 7.97 -3.53
C ALA A 90 11.20 8.75 -3.97
N ALA A 91 11.33 9.65 -4.95
CA ALA A 91 10.23 10.42 -5.51
C ALA A 91 9.20 9.51 -6.20
N TYR A 92 9.64 8.58 -7.05
CA TYR A 92 8.76 7.63 -7.73
C TYR A 92 8.03 6.72 -6.75
N VAL A 93 8.70 6.22 -5.72
CA VAL A 93 8.07 5.42 -4.65
C VAL A 93 6.98 6.25 -3.96
N GLY A 94 7.27 7.51 -3.59
CA GLY A 94 6.31 8.40 -2.97
C GLY A 94 5.06 8.63 -3.85
N ILE A 95 5.26 8.90 -5.14
CA ILE A 95 4.15 9.07 -6.10
C ILE A 95 3.31 7.80 -6.19
N MET A 96 3.94 6.62 -6.30
CA MET A 96 3.23 5.35 -6.43
C MET A 96 2.39 5.02 -5.19
N VAL A 97 2.90 5.32 -4.00
CA VAL A 97 2.16 5.14 -2.74
C VAL A 97 0.91 6.03 -2.71
N HIS A 98 1.04 7.33 -3.04
CA HIS A 98 -0.11 8.24 -3.09
C HIS A 98 -1.09 7.89 -4.21
N ALA A 99 -0.60 7.41 -5.35
CA ALA A 99 -1.45 6.90 -6.43
C ALA A 99 -2.27 5.69 -5.96
N GLY A 100 -1.66 4.79 -5.19
CA GLY A 100 -2.35 3.65 -4.57
C GLY A 100 -3.49 4.08 -3.65
N PHE A 101 -3.24 5.03 -2.73
CA PHE A 101 -4.27 5.55 -1.84
C PHE A 101 -5.41 6.24 -2.61
N PHE A 102 -5.07 7.06 -3.60
CA PHE A 102 -6.06 7.77 -4.42
C PHE A 102 -6.94 6.79 -5.20
N LEU A 103 -6.33 5.80 -5.86
CA LEU A 103 -7.06 4.79 -6.63
C LEU A 103 -7.92 3.91 -5.73
N GLU A 104 -7.45 3.55 -4.54
CA GLU A 104 -8.25 2.80 -3.57
C GLU A 104 -9.51 3.58 -3.17
N GLN A 105 -9.41 4.86 -2.85
CA GLN A 105 -10.56 5.70 -2.52
C GLN A 105 -11.54 5.86 -3.70
N LEU A 106 -11.02 5.97 -4.93
CA LEU A 106 -11.85 5.99 -6.14
C LEU A 106 -12.62 4.69 -6.32
N ILE A 107 -11.97 3.55 -6.09
CA ILE A 107 -12.62 2.25 -6.22
C ILE A 107 -13.63 2.07 -5.11
N THR A 108 -13.27 2.25 -3.83
CA THR A 108 -14.22 2.02 -2.72
C THR A 108 -15.40 2.98 -2.80
N GLY A 109 -15.19 4.21 -3.28
CA GLY A 109 -16.24 5.23 -3.39
C GLY A 109 -16.56 5.89 -2.04
N GLU A 110 -15.76 5.60 -1.02
CA GLU A 110 -15.93 6.14 0.32
C GLU A 110 -14.95 7.27 0.59
N THR A 111 -15.45 8.27 1.32
CA THR A 111 -14.72 9.51 1.61
C THR A 111 -13.71 9.38 2.74
N HIS A 112 -13.59 8.19 3.34
CA HIS A 112 -12.68 7.89 4.45
C HIS A 112 -11.71 6.76 4.10
N TYR A 113 -10.43 6.94 4.46
CA TYR A 113 -9.28 6.05 4.22
C TYR A 113 -9.36 4.71 5.00
N THR A 114 -10.53 4.31 5.46
CA THR A 114 -10.68 3.13 6.28
C THR A 114 -11.60 2.15 5.60
N LEU A 115 -11.00 1.08 5.07
CA LEU A 115 -11.70 -0.21 4.89
C LEU A 115 -12.33 -0.73 6.22
N ASP A 116 -12.15 -0.03 7.35
CA ASP A 116 -12.43 -0.46 8.73
C ASP A 116 -13.83 -0.18 9.27
N VAL A 117 -14.68 0.66 8.65
CA VAL A 117 -15.97 1.00 9.29
C VAL A 117 -17.20 0.82 8.40
N ASP A 118 -17.17 1.26 7.15
CA ASP A 118 -18.38 1.27 6.33
C ASP A 118 -18.51 0.02 5.42
N MET A 119 -17.40 -0.70 5.15
CA MET A 119 -17.42 -1.98 4.42
C MET A 119 -17.57 -3.21 5.34
N LEU A 120 -17.41 -3.04 6.66
CA LEU A 120 -17.55 -4.11 7.64
C LEU A 120 -18.95 -4.72 7.82
N PRO A 121 -20.08 -4.01 7.66
CA PRO A 121 -21.38 -4.60 7.95
C PRO A 121 -21.85 -5.60 6.88
N THR A 122 -21.23 -5.66 5.69
CA THR A 122 -21.54 -6.66 4.65
C THR A 122 -20.64 -7.91 4.72
N MET A 123 -19.59 -7.88 5.54
CA MET A 123 -18.62 -8.97 5.68
C MET A 123 -18.99 -9.93 6.83
N PRO A 124 -18.71 -11.25 6.70
CA PRO A 124 -18.97 -12.22 7.76
C PRO A 124 -18.15 -11.88 9.00
N THR A 125 -18.72 -12.07 10.20
CA THR A 125 -18.12 -11.71 11.49
C THR A 125 -16.72 -12.27 11.73
N GLN A 126 -16.38 -13.41 11.10
CA GLN A 126 -15.04 -13.99 11.17
C GLN A 126 -13.99 -13.15 10.42
N LEU A 127 -14.36 -12.51 9.30
CA LEU A 127 -13.48 -11.67 8.48
C LEU A 127 -13.10 -10.40 9.24
N VAL A 128 -14.07 -9.81 9.94
CA VAL A 128 -13.86 -8.64 10.81
C VAL A 128 -12.90 -8.97 11.95
N ALA A 129 -13.13 -10.08 12.66
CA ALA A 129 -12.30 -10.47 13.80
C ALA A 129 -10.85 -10.77 13.41
N LEU A 130 -10.64 -11.44 12.27
CA LEU A 130 -9.29 -11.77 11.80
C LEU A 130 -8.54 -10.53 11.32
N ARG A 131 -9.23 -9.62 10.63
CA ARG A 131 -8.69 -8.34 10.19
C ARG A 131 -8.28 -7.46 11.37
N GLN A 132 -9.16 -7.34 12.38
CA GLN A 132 -8.83 -6.66 13.63
C GLN A 132 -7.62 -7.31 14.32
N GLY A 133 -7.55 -8.65 14.29
CA GLY A 133 -6.40 -9.40 14.76
C GLY A 133 -5.10 -8.98 14.08
N ILE A 134 -5.05 -8.98 12.75
CA ILE A 134 -3.86 -8.52 12.00
C ILE A 134 -3.53 -7.07 12.32
N ASN A 135 -4.53 -6.18 12.37
CA ASN A 135 -4.28 -4.78 12.65
C ASN A 135 -3.66 -4.59 14.05
N ASN A 136 -4.12 -5.36 15.05
CA ASN A 136 -3.51 -5.38 16.38
C ASN A 136 -2.07 -5.92 16.39
N TYR A 137 -1.70 -6.76 15.42
CA TYR A 137 -0.32 -7.25 15.24
C TYR A 137 0.51 -6.40 14.27
N SER A 138 -0.04 -5.32 13.70
CA SER A 138 0.61 -4.48 12.68
C SER A 138 1.98 -3.99 13.15
N SER A 139 2.07 -3.50 14.40
CA SER A 139 3.34 -3.08 15.00
C SER A 139 4.38 -4.21 15.08
N VAL A 140 3.96 -5.43 15.43
CA VAL A 140 4.86 -6.60 15.50
C VAL A 140 5.35 -6.97 14.10
N ILE A 141 4.45 -6.99 13.12
CA ILE A 141 4.78 -7.27 11.72
C ILE A 141 5.81 -6.26 11.23
N VAL A 142 5.61 -4.96 11.49
CA VAL A 142 6.54 -3.90 11.06
C VAL A 142 7.93 -4.10 11.65
N VAL A 143 8.02 -4.42 12.95
CA VAL A 143 9.31 -4.69 13.61
C VAL A 143 9.99 -5.92 12.99
N VAL A 144 9.25 -7.00 12.76
CA VAL A 144 9.79 -8.20 12.11
C VAL A 144 10.30 -7.88 10.70
N VAL A 145 9.55 -7.11 9.92
CA VAL A 145 9.96 -6.70 8.57
C VAL A 145 11.22 -5.84 8.60
N MET A 146 11.32 -4.92 9.55
CA MET A 146 12.52 -4.08 9.73
C MET A 146 13.74 -4.94 10.08
N LEU A 147 13.59 -5.92 10.97
CA LEU A 147 14.66 -6.86 11.33
C LEU A 147 15.06 -7.75 10.15
N LEU A 148 14.10 -8.26 9.37
CA LEU A 148 14.37 -9.06 8.18
C LEU A 148 15.10 -8.25 7.12
N SER A 149 14.70 -6.99 6.90
CA SER A 149 15.37 -6.09 5.96
C SER A 149 16.79 -5.75 6.41
N MET A 150 16.99 -5.41 7.69
CA MET A 150 18.32 -5.20 8.28
C MET A 150 19.20 -6.47 8.19
N GLY A 151 18.61 -7.65 8.41
CA GLY A 151 19.29 -8.93 8.24
C GLY A 151 19.69 -9.19 6.79
N SER A 152 18.83 -8.85 5.84
CA SER A 152 19.16 -8.93 4.41
C SER A 152 20.31 -7.99 4.06
N PHE A 153 20.30 -6.75 4.55
CA PHE A 153 21.41 -5.81 4.35
C PHE A 153 22.74 -6.37 4.87
N ALA A 154 22.74 -6.98 6.05
CA ALA A 154 23.92 -7.59 6.64
C ALA A 154 24.48 -8.77 5.79
N LEU A 155 23.64 -9.43 5.00
CA LEU A 155 24.01 -10.54 4.13
C LEU A 155 24.41 -10.10 2.71
N THR A 156 23.68 -9.15 2.11
CA THR A 156 23.90 -8.72 0.71
C THR A 156 24.79 -7.49 0.58
N GLY A 157 24.82 -6.61 1.59
CA GLY A 157 25.52 -5.33 1.53
C GLY A 157 24.88 -4.30 0.59
N ASP A 158 23.72 -4.61 0.01
CA ASP A 158 23.04 -3.76 -0.97
C ASP A 158 21.85 -3.02 -0.34
N PHE A 159 21.96 -1.69 -0.34
CA PHE A 159 20.92 -0.81 0.20
C PHE A 159 19.65 -0.76 -0.68
N MET A 160 19.77 -0.92 -2.01
CA MET A 160 18.60 -0.94 -2.90
C MET A 160 17.74 -2.15 -2.63
N HIS A 161 18.39 -3.30 -2.44
CA HIS A 161 17.75 -4.55 -2.00
C HIS A 161 16.98 -4.38 -0.69
N THR A 162 17.61 -3.71 0.27
CA THR A 162 17.06 -3.44 1.60
C THR A 162 15.83 -2.54 1.51
N ALA A 163 15.91 -1.48 0.72
CA ALA A 163 14.79 -0.57 0.46
C ALA A 163 13.63 -1.28 -0.27
N THR A 164 13.93 -2.10 -1.28
CA THR A 164 12.92 -2.94 -1.95
C THR A 164 12.21 -3.86 -0.96
N LEU A 165 12.96 -4.51 -0.05
CA LEU A 165 12.37 -5.39 0.97
C LEU A 165 11.47 -4.64 1.97
N LEU A 166 11.87 -3.45 2.43
CA LEU A 166 11.03 -2.62 3.30
C LEU A 166 9.68 -2.28 2.64
N LEU A 167 9.71 -2.01 1.34
CA LEU A 167 8.53 -1.62 0.56
C LEU A 167 7.64 -2.82 0.22
N VAL A 168 8.23 -3.95 -0.19
CA VAL A 168 7.49 -5.14 -0.61
C VAL A 168 6.89 -5.90 0.57
N LEU A 169 7.60 -5.96 1.70
CA LEU A 169 7.13 -6.63 2.92
C LEU A 169 6.21 -5.76 3.78
N CYS A 170 5.78 -4.60 3.25
CA CYS A 170 4.87 -3.70 3.95
C CYS A 170 3.58 -4.44 4.39
N PRO A 171 3.12 -4.27 5.66
CA PRO A 171 1.99 -5.01 6.23
C PRO A 171 0.67 -4.80 5.46
N CYS A 172 0.52 -3.69 4.72
CA CYS A 172 -0.60 -3.47 3.81
C CYS A 172 -0.78 -4.60 2.79
N SER A 173 0.31 -5.29 2.42
CA SER A 173 0.26 -6.47 1.56
C SER A 173 -0.34 -7.69 2.26
N LEU A 174 0.08 -7.92 3.49
CA LEU A 174 -0.23 -9.13 4.24
C LEU A 174 -1.69 -9.16 4.65
N GLU A 175 -2.21 -8.00 5.03
CA GLU A 175 -3.62 -7.81 5.33
C GLU A 175 -4.50 -8.12 4.10
N LEU A 176 -4.02 -7.75 2.91
CA LEU A 176 -4.74 -7.99 1.66
C LEU A 176 -4.72 -9.46 1.23
N ILE A 177 -3.60 -10.15 1.43
CA ILE A 177 -3.49 -11.60 1.20
C ILE A 177 -4.45 -12.34 2.13
N LEU A 178 -4.62 -11.89 3.37
CA LEU A 178 -5.57 -12.49 4.30
C LEU A 178 -7.02 -12.30 3.81
N VAL A 179 -7.40 -11.08 3.41
CA VAL A 179 -8.73 -10.80 2.83
C VAL A 179 -8.95 -11.66 1.59
N ALA A 180 -7.94 -11.78 0.71
CA ALA A 180 -7.98 -12.67 -0.44
C ALA A 180 -8.25 -14.13 -0.01
N LEU A 181 -7.44 -14.70 0.88
CA LEU A 181 -7.59 -16.09 1.33
C LEU A 181 -8.97 -16.38 1.92
N MET A 182 -9.54 -15.44 2.67
CA MET A 182 -10.87 -15.59 3.23
C MET A 182 -11.99 -15.48 2.19
N MET A 183 -11.87 -14.62 1.18
CA MET A 183 -12.81 -14.61 0.06
C MET A 183 -12.82 -15.96 -0.68
N GLY A 184 -11.68 -16.64 -0.73
CA GLY A 184 -11.59 -18.01 -1.25
C GLY A 184 -12.43 -19.00 -0.44
N SER A 185 -12.51 -18.80 0.88
CA SER A 185 -13.39 -19.59 1.75
C SER A 185 -14.89 -19.27 1.58
N LEU A 186 -15.23 -18.03 1.18
CA LEU A 186 -16.61 -17.63 0.89
C LEU A 186 -17.08 -18.11 -0.49
N VAL A 187 -16.19 -18.56 -1.36
CA VAL A 187 -16.59 -19.23 -2.61
C VAL A 187 -17.14 -20.65 -2.34
N ASP A 188 -16.97 -21.20 -1.13
CA ASP A 188 -17.53 -22.50 -0.76
C ASP A 188 -19.07 -22.51 -0.83
N ASP A 189 -19.64 -23.66 -1.19
CA ASP A 189 -21.07 -23.81 -1.48
C ASP A 189 -21.99 -23.68 -0.24
N ASN A 190 -21.40 -23.59 0.96
CA ASN A 190 -22.11 -23.42 2.23
C ASN A 190 -22.14 -21.97 2.77
N SER A 191 -21.65 -21.00 1.99
CA SER A 191 -21.47 -19.60 2.41
C SER A 191 -22.65 -18.69 1.98
N PRO A 192 -22.78 -17.47 2.53
CA PRO A 192 -23.79 -16.48 2.13
C PRO A 192 -23.73 -16.05 0.65
N THR A 193 -22.72 -16.47 -0.13
CA THR A 193 -22.62 -16.21 -1.59
C THR A 193 -23.30 -17.28 -2.46
N ALA A 194 -24.18 -18.11 -1.87
CA ALA A 194 -24.85 -19.22 -2.55
C ALA A 194 -25.65 -18.80 -3.82
N GLU A 195 -26.02 -17.52 -3.96
CA GLU A 195 -26.75 -17.00 -5.12
C GLU A 195 -25.86 -16.65 -6.33
N LEU A 196 -24.53 -16.65 -6.18
CA LEU A 196 -23.62 -16.38 -7.30
C LEU A 196 -23.59 -17.53 -8.32
N SER A 197 -23.55 -17.20 -9.62
CA SER A 197 -23.38 -18.23 -10.67
C SER A 197 -22.07 -19.00 -10.49
N LYS A 198 -22.09 -20.28 -10.86
CA LYS A 198 -20.91 -21.16 -10.75
C LYS A 198 -19.72 -20.63 -11.55
N GLU A 199 -19.96 -20.00 -12.71
CA GLU A 199 -18.89 -19.36 -13.49
C GLU A 199 -18.28 -18.16 -12.76
N ALA A 200 -19.09 -17.34 -12.09
CA ALA A 200 -18.61 -16.17 -11.34
C ALA A 200 -17.74 -16.61 -10.15
N LYS A 201 -18.17 -17.61 -9.37
CA LYS A 201 -17.39 -18.21 -8.28
C LYS A 201 -16.01 -18.68 -8.74
N GLN A 202 -15.94 -19.38 -9.87
CA GLN A 202 -14.70 -19.91 -10.42
C GLN A 202 -13.76 -18.82 -10.95
N CYS A 203 -14.31 -17.75 -11.53
CA CYS A 203 -13.56 -16.57 -11.95
C CYS A 203 -12.93 -15.84 -10.75
N HIS A 204 -13.72 -15.62 -9.68
CA HIS A 204 -13.25 -14.97 -8.45
C HIS A 204 -12.13 -15.77 -7.77
N LEU A 205 -12.31 -17.08 -7.60
CA LEU A 205 -11.28 -17.96 -7.04
C LEU A 205 -9.99 -17.95 -7.89
N GLY A 206 -10.13 -17.97 -9.22
CA GLY A 206 -9.00 -17.89 -10.14
C GLY A 206 -8.19 -16.60 -9.99
N LEU A 207 -8.86 -15.44 -9.95
CA LEU A 207 -8.20 -14.15 -9.79
C LEU A 207 -7.49 -14.03 -8.44
N LEU A 208 -8.08 -14.59 -7.39
CA LEU A 208 -7.53 -14.63 -6.04
C LEU A 208 -6.24 -15.45 -6.00
N ILE A 209 -6.25 -16.66 -6.58
CA ILE A 209 -5.05 -17.50 -6.68
C ILE A 209 -3.94 -16.77 -7.45
N VAL A 210 -4.27 -16.15 -8.59
CA VAL A 210 -3.31 -15.38 -9.39
C VAL A 210 -2.74 -14.23 -8.57
N SER A 211 -3.57 -13.48 -7.85
CA SER A 211 -3.15 -12.38 -6.97
C SER A 211 -2.19 -12.85 -5.87
N VAL A 212 -2.49 -13.95 -5.18
CA VAL A 212 -1.63 -14.51 -4.12
C VAL A 212 -0.31 -15.00 -4.68
N LEU A 213 -0.32 -15.76 -5.78
CA LEU A 213 0.91 -16.24 -6.43
C LEU A 213 1.80 -15.08 -6.87
N PHE A 214 1.19 -14.02 -7.37
CA PHE A 214 1.93 -12.86 -7.82
C PHE A 214 2.53 -12.07 -6.66
N HIS A 215 1.83 -11.91 -5.54
CA HIS A 215 2.43 -11.36 -4.31
C HIS A 215 3.62 -12.19 -3.82
N ILE A 216 3.50 -13.51 -3.76
CA ILE A 216 4.61 -14.40 -3.39
C ILE A 216 5.77 -14.25 -4.37
N GLY A 217 5.47 -14.14 -5.67
CA GLY A 217 6.46 -13.90 -6.72
C GLY A 217 7.21 -12.58 -6.54
N ILE A 218 6.51 -11.48 -6.26
CA ILE A 218 7.11 -10.16 -5.99
C ILE A 218 7.99 -10.22 -4.74
N ILE A 219 7.52 -10.85 -3.66
CA ILE A 219 8.28 -11.03 -2.43
C ILE A 219 9.57 -11.81 -2.72
N GLY A 220 9.45 -12.95 -3.41
CA GLY A 220 10.61 -13.75 -3.81
C GLY A 220 11.59 -12.95 -4.66
N ALA A 221 11.10 -12.27 -5.70
CA ALA A 221 11.95 -11.48 -6.58
C ALA A 221 12.61 -10.28 -5.88
N GLY A 222 11.93 -9.68 -4.89
CA GLY A 222 12.49 -8.65 -4.01
C GLY A 222 13.59 -9.20 -3.10
N VAL A 223 13.39 -10.38 -2.50
CA VAL A 223 14.43 -11.07 -1.70
C VAL A 223 15.64 -11.42 -2.56
N PHE A 224 15.44 -11.91 -3.78
CA PHE A 224 16.55 -12.24 -4.70
C PHE A 224 17.16 -11.02 -5.40
N GLY A 225 16.60 -9.82 -5.25
CA GLY A 225 17.15 -8.58 -5.82
C GLY A 225 16.91 -8.39 -7.30
N SER A 226 16.00 -9.18 -7.85
CA SER A 226 15.67 -9.11 -9.26
C SER A 226 14.76 -7.90 -9.59
N LEU A 227 14.25 -7.19 -8.58
CA LEU A 227 13.35 -6.06 -8.74
C LEU A 227 13.94 -4.79 -8.11
N ASN A 228 13.83 -3.69 -8.84
CA ASN A 228 14.10 -2.37 -8.27
C ASN A 228 12.93 -1.91 -7.39
N PRO A 229 13.15 -0.96 -6.46
CA PRO A 229 12.11 -0.50 -5.53
C PRO A 229 10.85 0.01 -6.23
N VAL A 230 11.02 0.75 -7.33
CA VAL A 230 9.90 1.36 -8.07
C VAL A 230 9.01 0.31 -8.71
N THR A 231 9.59 -0.66 -9.44
CA THR A 231 8.80 -1.74 -10.06
C THR A 231 8.16 -2.60 -9.00
N ALA A 232 8.86 -2.89 -7.90
CA ALA A 232 8.31 -3.68 -6.83
C ALA A 232 7.06 -3.02 -6.21
N VAL A 233 7.13 -1.72 -5.89
CA VAL A 233 5.99 -0.95 -5.36
C VAL A 233 4.86 -0.85 -6.39
N ALA A 234 5.17 -0.57 -7.65
CA ALA A 234 4.15 -0.42 -8.69
C ALA A 234 3.41 -1.75 -8.95
N LEU A 235 4.16 -2.84 -9.05
CA LEU A 235 3.65 -4.18 -9.30
C LEU A 235 2.78 -4.65 -8.12
N HIS A 236 3.24 -4.36 -6.90
CA HIS A 236 2.50 -4.61 -5.67
C HIS A 236 1.19 -3.81 -5.60
N GLY A 237 1.25 -2.52 -5.88
CA GLY A 237 0.08 -1.63 -5.91
C GLY A 237 -0.97 -2.05 -6.93
N LEU A 238 -0.55 -2.50 -8.12
CA LEU A 238 -1.46 -3.01 -9.15
C LEU A 238 -2.23 -4.25 -8.71
N VAL A 239 -1.56 -5.17 -8.02
CA VAL A 239 -2.19 -6.42 -7.57
C VAL A 239 -3.20 -6.12 -6.46
N ARG A 240 -2.82 -5.20 -5.57
CA ARG A 240 -3.72 -4.68 -4.54
C ARG A 240 -4.97 -4.06 -5.16
N LEU A 241 -4.80 -3.23 -6.19
CA LEU A 241 -5.90 -2.60 -6.91
C LEU A 241 -6.84 -3.63 -7.56
N GLY A 242 -6.26 -4.64 -8.22
CA GLY A 242 -7.03 -5.72 -8.83
C GLY A 242 -7.87 -6.50 -7.82
N LEU A 243 -7.34 -6.74 -6.62
CA LEU A 243 -8.10 -7.38 -5.56
C LEU A 243 -9.22 -6.48 -5.04
N VAL A 244 -8.94 -5.21 -4.72
CA VAL A 244 -9.96 -4.26 -4.21
C VAL A 244 -11.09 -4.06 -5.21
N TYR A 245 -10.77 -3.95 -6.51
CA TYR A 245 -11.77 -3.89 -7.58
C TYR A 245 -12.65 -5.15 -7.58
N ASN A 246 -12.03 -6.32 -7.47
CA ASN A 246 -12.75 -7.60 -7.46
C ASN A 246 -13.67 -7.72 -6.24
N LEU A 247 -13.26 -7.23 -5.06
CA LEU A 247 -14.11 -7.16 -3.86
C LEU A 247 -15.36 -6.31 -4.11
N LYS A 248 -15.19 -5.11 -4.69
CA LYS A 248 -16.32 -4.22 -4.97
C LYS A 248 -17.30 -4.78 -6.00
N VAL A 249 -16.80 -5.47 -7.03
CA VAL A 249 -17.66 -6.15 -8.00
C VAL A 249 -18.46 -7.25 -7.31
N LEU A 250 -17.87 -7.99 -6.36
CA LEU A 250 -18.59 -9.01 -5.61
C LEU A 250 -19.68 -8.42 -4.72
N ASP A 251 -19.37 -7.33 -4.00
CA ASP A 251 -20.33 -6.60 -3.15
C ASP A 251 -21.51 -6.05 -3.96
N GLY A 252 -21.24 -5.46 -5.12
CA GLY A 252 -22.27 -5.00 -6.05
C GLY A 252 -23.14 -6.13 -6.61
N SER A 253 -22.58 -7.33 -6.80
CA SER A 253 -23.35 -8.51 -7.22
C SER A 253 -24.19 -9.10 -6.10
N LEU A 254 -23.76 -8.98 -4.84
CA LEU A 254 -24.48 -9.45 -3.65
C LEU A 254 -25.62 -8.52 -3.25
N CYS A 255 -25.57 -7.22 -3.60
CA CYS A 255 -26.66 -6.27 -3.33
C CYS A 255 -27.77 -6.27 -4.40
N VAL A 256 -27.57 -6.94 -5.54
CA VAL A 256 -28.53 -7.01 -6.65
C VAL A 256 -29.29 -8.35 -6.69
N ALA A 257 -28.79 -9.37 -5.99
CA ALA A 257 -29.47 -10.65 -5.78
C ALA A 257 -30.41 -10.54 -4.57
#